data_AF-A0A7S2Q866-F1
#
_entry.id   AF-A0A7S2Q866-F1
#
_cell.length_a   1.000
_cell.length_b   1.000
_cell.length_c   1.000
_cell.angle_alpha   90.00
_cell.angle_beta   90.00
_cell.angle_gamma   90.00
#
_symmetry.space_group_name_H-M   'P 1'
#
loop_
_entity.id
_entity.type
_entity.pdbx_description
1 polymer ?
#
loop_
_entity_poly.entity_id
_entity_poly.type
_entity_poly.pdbx_seq_one_letter_code
_entity_poly.pdbx_strand_id
1 'polypeptide(L)'
;GAADMWTAVYDGRGTCRMGRTHQDSVVDNKLRVHGVSGLRVVDGSVIPVGSPYLAVPEVLALAERASDLILGQYAAPAPASAALAVDAPEDRVTIAGLAASLGKGFPLMQAVAFLAGPQGEELAAPPP
;
A
#
# COMPACT_ATOMS: atom_id res chain seq x y z
N GLY A 1 -35.12 -4.33 8.50
CA GLY A 1 -34.90 -4.22 7.04
C GLY A 1 -33.84 -3.17 6.79
N ALA A 2 -32.74 -3.56 6.12
CA ALA A 2 -31.49 -2.80 5.92
C ALA A 2 -30.52 -2.63 7.12
N ALA A 3 -30.94 -2.88 8.36
CA ALA A 3 -30.03 -2.83 9.53
C ALA A 3 -29.19 -4.12 9.74
N ASP A 4 -29.57 -5.21 9.07
CA ASP A 4 -29.00 -6.55 9.31
C ASP A 4 -28.10 -7.03 8.17
N MET A 5 -27.81 -6.16 7.19
CA MET A 5 -26.87 -6.47 6.10
C MET A 5 -25.44 -6.14 6.51
N TRP A 6 -25.05 -6.55 7.73
CA TRP A 6 -23.67 -6.87 8.05
C TRP A 6 -23.34 -8.22 7.42
N THR A 7 -23.36 -8.30 6.09
CA THR A 7 -22.54 -9.34 5.42
C THR A 7 -21.12 -8.97 5.81
N ALA A 8 -20.51 -9.80 6.66
CA ALA A 8 -19.24 -9.49 7.27
C ALA A 8 -18.23 -9.03 6.20
N VAL A 9 -17.96 -7.74 6.15
CA VAL A 9 -16.68 -7.25 5.64
C VAL A 9 -15.69 -7.61 6.75
N TYR A 10 -15.38 -8.90 6.85
CA TYR A 10 -14.38 -9.40 7.79
C TYR A 10 -13.04 -9.33 7.09
N ASP A 11 -12.37 -8.20 7.24
CA ASP A 11 -11.07 -7.94 6.64
C ASP A 11 -10.01 -7.69 7.71
N GLY A 12 -10.09 -8.46 8.80
CA GLY A 12 -9.27 -8.31 10.00
C GLY A 12 -7.80 -8.03 9.72
N ARG A 13 -7.30 -6.95 10.32
CA ARG A 13 -5.93 -6.43 10.15
C ARG A 13 -5.21 -6.33 11.49
N GLY A 14 -3.90 -6.17 11.44
CA GLY A 14 -3.11 -5.71 12.60
C GLY A 14 -2.78 -6.78 13.67
N THR A 15 -3.11 -8.06 13.46
CA THR A 15 -2.75 -9.14 14.40
C THR A 15 -1.24 -9.41 14.45
N CYS A 16 -0.52 -9.16 13.35
CA CYS A 16 0.95 -9.18 13.28
C CYS A 16 1.49 -7.79 12.89
N ARG A 17 0.95 -6.73 13.50
CA ARG A 17 1.21 -5.34 13.08
C ARG A 17 2.69 -5.04 12.83
N MET A 18 2.94 -4.27 11.78
CA MET A 18 4.23 -3.69 11.43
C MET A 18 4.56 -2.51 12.35
N GLY A 19 5.82 -2.39 12.76
CA GLY A 19 6.27 -1.27 13.59
C GLY A 19 7.78 -1.14 13.67
N ARG A 20 8.24 -0.25 14.56
CA ARG A 20 9.66 0.06 14.71
C ARG A 20 10.36 -0.87 15.69
N THR A 21 9.64 -1.38 16.69
CA THR A 21 10.25 -2.12 17.80
C THR A 21 9.50 -3.41 18.08
N HIS A 22 10.17 -4.41 18.67
CA HIS A 22 9.50 -5.67 19.00
C HIS A 22 8.53 -5.53 20.19
N GLN A 23 8.60 -4.43 20.94
CA GLN A 23 7.72 -4.16 22.08
C GLN A 23 6.29 -3.81 21.65
N ASP A 24 6.13 -3.22 20.46
CA ASP A 24 4.86 -2.71 19.94
C ASP A 24 4.46 -3.34 18.61
N SER A 25 5.25 -4.26 18.05
CA SER A 25 5.01 -4.85 16.74
C SER A 25 5.56 -6.26 16.60
N VAL A 26 5.00 -7.03 15.65
CA VAL A 26 5.45 -8.40 15.34
C VAL A 26 6.47 -8.39 14.21
N VAL A 27 6.34 -7.46 13.26
CA VAL A 27 7.25 -7.33 12.12
C VAL A 27 7.85 -5.93 12.00
N ASP A 28 9.05 -5.84 11.45
CA ASP A 28 9.72 -4.57 11.12
C ASP A 28 9.15 -3.94 9.83
N ASN A 29 9.65 -2.75 9.47
CA ASN A 29 9.24 -2.04 8.26
C ASN A 29 9.61 -2.74 6.93
N LYS A 30 10.37 -3.84 6.99
CA LYS A 30 10.73 -4.74 5.88
C LYS A 30 10.00 -6.08 5.96
N LEU A 31 8.94 -6.14 6.77
CA LEU A 31 8.05 -7.28 6.99
C LEU A 31 8.73 -8.49 7.64
N ARG A 32 9.91 -8.31 8.25
CA ARG A 32 10.66 -9.39 8.91
C ARG A 32 10.14 -9.57 10.31
N VAL A 33 9.95 -10.81 10.73
CA VAL A 33 9.54 -11.14 12.10
C VAL A 33 10.69 -10.85 13.05
N HIS A 34 10.43 -10.07 14.10
CA HIS A 34 11.45 -9.73 15.09
C HIS A 34 12.02 -11.00 15.74
N GLY A 35 13.35 -11.10 15.82
CA GLY A 35 14.04 -12.24 16.45
C GLY A 35 14.02 -13.55 15.65
N VAL A 36 13.40 -13.59 14.46
CA VAL A 36 13.35 -14.79 13.61
C VAL A 36 14.05 -14.54 12.28
N SER A 37 15.05 -15.35 11.97
CA SER A 37 15.77 -15.25 10.70
C SER A 37 15.00 -15.90 9.55
N GLY A 38 15.04 -15.29 8.36
CA GLY A 38 14.48 -15.86 7.14
C GLY A 38 12.94 -15.85 7.02
N LEU A 39 12.22 -15.32 8.01
CA LEU A 39 10.74 -15.29 8.03
C LEU A 39 10.18 -13.88 7.80
N ARG A 40 9.15 -13.79 6.96
CA ARG A 40 8.35 -12.58 6.74
C ARG A 40 6.87 -12.90 6.80
N VAL A 41 6.04 -11.93 7.19
CA VAL A 41 4.58 -12.00 7.11
C VAL A 41 4.10 -11.01 6.04
N VAL A 42 3.29 -11.46 5.09
CA VAL A 42 2.87 -10.68 3.92
C VAL A 42 1.37 -10.89 3.67
N ASP A 43 0.55 -10.36 4.56
CA ASP A 43 -0.92 -10.37 4.46
C ASP A 43 -1.52 -9.18 5.22
N GLY A 44 -2.86 -9.13 5.36
CA GLY A 44 -3.54 -8.05 6.07
C GLY A 44 -3.16 -7.90 7.56
N SER A 45 -2.58 -8.93 8.18
CA SER A 45 -2.23 -8.91 9.61
C SER A 45 -1.16 -7.88 9.95
N VAL A 46 -0.31 -7.48 8.99
CA VAL A 46 0.79 -6.53 9.25
C VAL A 46 0.37 -5.07 9.14
N ILE A 47 -0.82 -4.81 8.60
CA ILE A 47 -1.35 -3.46 8.39
C ILE A 47 -1.69 -2.86 9.77
N PRO A 48 -0.99 -1.81 10.26
CA PRO A 48 -1.11 -1.34 11.65
C PRO A 48 -2.43 -0.63 11.92
N VAL A 49 -2.85 0.22 10.99
CA VAL A 49 -4.12 0.96 11.01
C VAL A 49 -4.71 0.81 9.62
N GLY A 50 -5.86 0.13 9.54
CA GLY A 50 -6.57 -0.07 8.29
C GLY A 50 -7.35 1.18 7.88
N SER A 51 -7.48 1.38 6.56
CA SER A 51 -8.47 2.29 6.00
C SER A 51 -9.92 1.79 6.22
N PRO A 52 -10.94 2.68 6.24
CA PRO A 52 -12.36 2.28 6.22
C PRO A 52 -12.79 1.55 4.93
N TYR A 53 -11.94 1.49 3.90
CA TYR A 53 -12.19 0.74 2.67
C TYR A 53 -11.75 -0.73 2.80
N LEU A 54 -12.14 -1.57 1.83
CA LEU A 54 -11.73 -2.97 1.76
C LEU A 54 -10.20 -3.14 1.83
N ALA A 55 -9.72 -4.16 2.54
CA ALA A 55 -8.29 -4.44 2.68
C ALA A 55 -7.57 -4.87 1.39
N VAL A 56 -8.32 -5.32 0.38
CA VAL A 56 -7.79 -5.89 -0.87
C VAL A 56 -6.71 -5.01 -1.52
N PRO A 57 -6.95 -3.72 -1.82
CA PRO A 57 -5.91 -2.84 -2.38
C PRO A 57 -4.67 -2.72 -1.50
N GLU A 58 -4.84 -2.65 -0.18
CA GLU A 58 -3.70 -2.52 0.75
C GLU A 58 -2.86 -3.80 0.79
N VAL A 59 -3.51 -4.97 0.81
CA VAL A 59 -2.83 -6.27 0.80
C VAL A 59 -2.12 -6.50 -0.53
N LEU A 60 -2.72 -6.11 -1.65
CA LEU A 60 -2.08 -6.19 -2.97
C LEU A 60 -0.85 -5.28 -3.05
N ALA A 61 -0.98 -4.02 -2.63
CA ALA A 61 0.10 -3.05 -2.56
C ALA A 61 1.24 -3.52 -1.64
N LEU A 62 0.90 -4.08 -0.48
CA LEU A 62 1.84 -4.70 0.45
C LEU A 62 2.58 -5.88 -0.19
N ALA A 63 1.86 -6.77 -0.88
CA ALA A 63 2.42 -7.96 -1.52
C ALA A 63 3.41 -7.57 -2.63
N GLU A 64 3.09 -6.56 -3.41
CA GLU A 64 4.00 -6.02 -4.41
C GLU A 64 5.27 -5.47 -3.76
N ARG A 65 5.14 -4.58 -2.78
CA ARG A 65 6.27 -4.05 -2.02
C ARG A 65 7.11 -5.16 -1.38
N ALA A 66 6.46 -6.21 -0.89
CA ALA A 66 7.15 -7.37 -0.32
C ALA A 66 7.98 -8.12 -1.37
N SER A 67 7.47 -8.24 -2.61
CA SER A 67 8.20 -8.88 -3.70
C SER A 67 9.52 -8.16 -3.98
N ASP A 68 9.51 -6.83 -4.04
CA ASP A 68 10.71 -6.01 -4.21
C ASP A 68 11.69 -6.17 -3.02
N LEU A 69 11.17 -6.20 -1.79
CA LEU A 69 11.99 -6.41 -0.58
C LEU A 69 12.62 -7.81 -0.51
N ILE A 70 11.97 -8.81 -1.11
CA ILE A 70 12.45 -10.20 -1.17
C ILE A 70 13.49 -10.34 -2.28
N LEU A 71 13.25 -9.74 -3.45
CA LEU A 71 14.16 -9.75 -4.59
C LEU A 71 15.34 -8.78 -4.45
N GLY A 72 15.34 -7.92 -3.42
CA GLY A 72 16.36 -6.89 -3.23
C GLY A 72 16.26 -5.74 -4.22
N GLN A 73 15.09 -5.56 -4.83
CA GLN A 73 14.79 -4.55 -5.85
C GLN A 73 14.10 -3.32 -5.26
N TYR A 74 13.78 -3.35 -3.96
CA TYR A 74 13.12 -2.24 -3.29
C TYR A 74 14.02 -1.00 -3.23
N ALA A 75 13.76 -0.04 -4.10
CA ALA A 75 14.18 1.33 -3.93
C ALA A 75 13.30 1.97 -2.85
N ALA A 76 13.91 2.64 -1.87
CA ALA A 76 13.12 3.45 -0.95
C ALA A 76 12.28 4.45 -1.78
N PRO A 77 10.98 4.64 -1.44
CA PRO A 77 10.15 5.56 -2.18
C PRO A 77 10.84 6.93 -2.21
N ALA A 78 10.92 7.52 -3.41
CA ALA A 78 11.37 8.88 -3.57
C ALA A 78 10.51 9.79 -2.65
N PRO A 79 11.08 10.84 -2.04
CA PRO A 79 10.28 11.77 -1.25
C PRO A 79 9.09 12.27 -2.08
N ALA A 80 7.93 12.38 -1.43
CA ALA A 80 6.64 12.72 -2.05
C ALA A 80 6.62 14.05 -2.84
N SER A 81 7.72 14.81 -2.86
CA SER A 81 7.89 16.02 -3.65
C SER A 81 8.20 15.79 -5.13
N ALA A 82 8.38 14.55 -5.58
CA ALA A 82 8.55 14.26 -7.00
C ALA A 82 7.18 14.28 -7.69
N ALA A 83 6.66 15.49 -7.91
CA ALA A 83 5.50 15.71 -8.76
C ALA A 83 5.78 15.08 -10.13
N LEU A 84 5.05 14.02 -10.46
CA LEU A 84 5.00 13.53 -11.84
C LEU A 84 4.34 14.64 -12.65
N ALA A 85 5.10 15.25 -13.57
CA ALA A 85 4.56 16.21 -14.51
C ALA A 85 3.52 15.47 -15.38
N VAL A 86 2.24 15.75 -15.13
CA VAL A 86 1.16 15.26 -15.97
C VAL A 86 1.08 16.23 -17.16
N ASP A 87 1.56 15.81 -18.32
CA ASP A 87 1.29 16.54 -19.56
C ASP A 87 -0.22 16.55 -19.86
N ALA A 88 -0.65 17.58 -20.60
CA ALA A 88 -2.02 18.00 -20.83
C ALA A 88 -3.05 16.85 -21.04
N PRO A 89 -4.32 17.04 -20.63
CA PRO A 89 -5.31 15.97 -20.61
C PRO A 89 -5.65 15.50 -22.03
N GLU A 90 -5.34 14.24 -22.35
CA GLU A 90 -5.86 13.59 -23.56
C GLU A 90 -7.27 13.06 -23.28
N ASP A 91 -8.21 13.30 -24.22
CA ASP A 91 -9.64 12.96 -24.09
C ASP A 91 -9.92 11.45 -23.90
N ARG A 92 -8.93 10.57 -24.12
CA ARG A 92 -9.04 9.13 -23.91
C ARG A 92 -7.71 8.49 -23.52
N VAL A 93 -7.60 8.06 -22.27
CA VAL A 93 -6.52 7.18 -21.80
C VAL A 93 -6.86 5.73 -22.16
N THR A 94 -6.06 5.08 -23.00
CA THR A 94 -6.18 3.64 -23.28
C THR A 94 -5.27 2.85 -22.36
N ILE A 95 -5.64 1.60 -22.01
CA ILE A 95 -4.78 0.71 -21.18
C ILE A 95 -3.39 0.55 -21.83
N ALA A 96 -3.33 0.44 -23.16
CA ALA A 96 -2.06 0.32 -23.89
C ALA A 96 -1.23 1.61 -23.86
N GLY A 97 -1.85 2.79 -24.02
CA GLY A 97 -1.16 4.08 -23.93
C GLY A 97 -0.65 4.36 -22.52
N LEU A 98 -1.46 4.03 -21.51
CA LEU A 98 -1.07 4.11 -20.10
C LEU A 98 0.12 3.18 -19.81
N ALA A 99 0.07 1.92 -20.25
CA ALA A 99 1.17 0.98 -20.06
C ALA A 99 2.46 1.39 -20.80
N ALA A 100 2.35 2.08 -21.94
CA ALA A 100 3.50 2.59 -22.68
C ALA A 100 4.17 3.79 -21.98
N SER A 101 3.38 4.75 -21.50
CA SER A 101 3.89 5.94 -20.80
C SER A 101 4.49 5.62 -19.43
N LEU A 102 3.93 4.62 -18.75
CA LEU A 102 4.37 4.23 -17.41
C LEU A 102 5.56 3.27 -17.40
N GLY A 103 5.94 2.73 -18.56
CA GLY A 103 7.08 1.84 -18.74
C GLY A 103 6.84 0.41 -18.21
N LYS A 104 7.81 -0.49 -18.48
CA LYS A 104 7.81 -1.83 -17.89
C LYS A 104 8.07 -1.73 -16.40
N GLY A 105 7.18 -2.32 -15.60
CA GLY A 105 7.32 -2.37 -14.15
C GLY A 105 6.63 -1.21 -13.43
N PHE A 106 5.57 -0.62 -13.99
CA PHE A 106 4.71 0.29 -13.25
C PHE A 106 4.13 -0.42 -12.02
N PRO A 107 4.66 -0.17 -10.81
CA PRO A 107 4.22 -0.88 -9.63
C PRO A 107 2.80 -0.43 -9.31
N LEU A 108 1.94 -1.35 -8.87
CA LEU A 108 0.65 -1.05 -8.24
C LEU A 108 0.78 0.05 -7.19
N MET A 109 1.90 0.16 -6.48
CA MET A 109 2.20 1.28 -5.57
C MET A 109 2.25 2.64 -6.27
N GLN A 110 2.81 2.73 -7.47
CA GLN A 110 2.77 3.97 -8.28
C GLN A 110 1.38 4.20 -8.86
N ALA A 111 0.64 3.13 -9.19
CA ALA A 111 -0.76 3.23 -9.61
C ALA A 111 -1.63 3.83 -8.49
N VAL A 112 -1.48 3.32 -7.26
CA VAL A 112 -2.17 3.82 -6.08
C VAL A 112 -1.78 5.27 -5.81
N ALA A 113 -0.50 5.63 -5.89
CA ALA A 113 -0.04 7.02 -5.73
C ALA A 113 -0.62 7.96 -6.79
N PHE A 114 -0.69 7.53 -8.06
CA PHE A 114 -1.30 8.29 -9.15
C PHE A 114 -2.81 8.47 -8.94
N LEU A 115 -3.52 7.40 -8.56
CA LEU A 115 -4.96 7.42 -8.34
C LEU A 115 -5.39 8.16 -7.07
N ALA A 116 -4.53 8.20 -6.04
CA ALA A 116 -4.80 8.92 -4.80
C ALA A 116 -4.79 10.46 -4.98
N GLY A 117 -4.11 10.97 -6.02
CA GLY A 117 -4.00 12.40 -6.29
C GLY A 117 -3.36 13.19 -5.13
N PRO A 118 -3.38 14.53 -5.18
CA PRO A 118 -2.83 15.40 -4.12
C PRO A 118 -3.61 15.33 -2.78
N GLN A 119 -4.71 14.58 -2.72
CA GLN A 119 -5.56 14.41 -1.53
C GLN A 119 -4.94 13.48 -0.47
N GLY A 120 -3.84 12.77 -0.80
CA GLY A 120 -3.12 11.89 0.12
C GLY A 120 -2.39 12.61 1.28
N GLU A 121 -2.14 13.92 1.17
CA GLU A 121 -1.55 14.72 2.24
C GLU A 121 -2.57 15.10 3.35
N GLU A 122 -3.87 15.15 3.03
CA GLU A 122 -4.90 15.60 3.98
C GLU A 122 -5.28 14.53 5.02
N LEU A 123 -5.01 13.25 4.73
CA LEU A 123 -5.20 12.12 5.66
C LEU A 123 -4.07 11.96 6.71
N ALA A 124 -3.01 12.77 6.63
CA ALA A 124 -1.91 12.78 7.61
C ALA A 124 -2.10 13.81 8.73
N ALA A 125 -3.12 14.66 8.65
CA ALA A 125 -3.50 15.55 9.74
C ALA A 125 -4.31 14.78 10.80
N PRO A 126 -3.97 14.85 12.10
CA PRO A 126 -4.83 14.30 13.13
C PRO A 126 -6.19 15.02 13.09
N PRO A 127 -7.32 14.30 13.27
CA PRO A 127 -8.63 14.95 13.32
C PRO A 127 -8.70 15.92 14.52
N PRO A 128 -9.57 16.96 14.45
CA PRO A 128 -9.76 17.90 15.55
C PRO A 128 -10.25 17.23 16.84
#